data_AF-A0AAU0LRT1-F1
#
_entry.id   AF-A0AAU0LRT1-F1
#
_cell.length_a   1.000
_cell.length_b   1.000
_cell.length_c   1.000
_cell.angle_alpha   90.00
_cell.angle_beta   90.00
_cell.angle_gamma   90.00
#
_symmetry.space_group_name_H-M   'P 1'
#
loop_
_entity.id
_entity.type
_entity.pdbx_description
1 polymer ?
#
loop_
_entity_poly.entity_id
_entity_poly.type
_entity_poly.pdbx_seq_one_letter_code
_entity_poly.pdbx_strand_id
1 'polypeptide(L)'
;MMKIKSFTLNIGLFLFAATTFAQNKAELKSLLNKNSEFVFPQTIDKIAATLNVKTVFYEDANEEKYAKWITKSGLELYSNYGADKSVNELFFDIPEDKFLVVEGLPFDLAINKTTVKEALSKFSRHNVKKEKLDAGSSFPGGTRLTMKTGTHFTTLLFDSKNLLKFIGLTTSIIDPAAN
;
A
#
# COMPACT_ATOMS: atom_id res chain seq x y z
N MET A 1 -68.94 2.77 -6.55
CA MET A 1 -68.21 3.72 -5.68
C MET A 1 -67.31 2.90 -4.76
N MET A 2 -66.03 2.73 -5.11
CA MET A 2 -65.09 1.87 -4.38
C MET A 2 -64.03 2.75 -3.70
N LYS A 3 -63.96 2.70 -2.37
CA LYS A 3 -62.96 3.42 -1.56
C LYS A 3 -61.60 2.71 -1.69
N ILE A 4 -60.65 3.35 -2.36
CA ILE A 4 -59.25 2.92 -2.37
C ILE A 4 -58.62 3.46 -1.08
N LYS A 5 -58.21 2.56 -0.18
CA LYS A 5 -57.46 2.93 1.03
C LYS A 5 -56.03 3.26 0.63
N SER A 6 -55.55 4.42 1.07
CA SER A 6 -54.18 4.91 0.87
C SER A 6 -53.16 3.93 1.43
N PHE A 7 -52.33 3.37 0.55
CA PHE A 7 -51.16 2.61 0.93
C PHE A 7 -49.98 3.59 0.99
N THR A 8 -49.72 4.16 2.16
CA THR A 8 -48.54 5.01 2.37
C THR A 8 -47.31 4.11 2.47
N LEU A 9 -46.68 3.84 1.33
CA LEU A 9 -45.46 3.06 1.26
C LEU A 9 -44.28 3.97 1.63
N ASN A 10 -43.78 3.84 2.87
CA ASN A 10 -42.54 4.47 3.32
C ASN A 10 -41.33 3.80 2.63
N ILE A 11 -41.09 4.11 1.35
CA ILE A 11 -39.82 3.83 0.68
C ILE A 11 -38.93 5.07 0.87
N GLY A 12 -38.28 5.15 2.02
CA GLY A 12 -37.37 6.24 2.34
C GLY A 12 -36.17 5.80 3.18
N LEU A 13 -35.84 4.51 3.21
CA LEU A 13 -34.72 3.99 4.00
C LEU A 13 -33.96 2.88 3.26
N PHE A 14 -33.55 3.13 2.00
CA PHE A 14 -32.75 2.18 1.22
C PHE A 14 -31.69 2.85 0.33
N LEU A 15 -31.10 3.99 0.75
CA LEU A 15 -30.01 4.63 -0.02
C LEU A 15 -28.72 4.88 0.77
N PHE A 16 -28.62 4.40 2.02
CA PHE A 16 -27.32 4.14 2.63
C PHE A 16 -27.06 2.64 2.60
N ALA A 17 -27.09 2.06 1.40
CA ALA A 17 -26.22 0.92 1.13
C ALA A 17 -24.80 1.46 1.29
N ALA A 18 -24.34 1.44 2.55
CA ALA A 18 -22.96 1.57 2.89
C ALA A 18 -22.19 0.78 1.85
N THR A 19 -21.27 1.42 1.15
CA THR A 19 -20.13 0.72 0.59
C THR A 19 -19.44 0.12 1.81
N THR A 20 -19.92 -1.04 2.26
CA THR A 20 -19.19 -1.92 3.14
C THR A 20 -18.05 -2.39 2.26
N PHE A 21 -17.03 -1.55 2.14
CA PHE A 21 -15.72 -1.95 1.67
C PHE A 21 -15.40 -3.15 2.54
N ALA A 22 -15.54 -4.37 2.01
CA ALA A 22 -15.05 -5.54 2.68
C ALA A 22 -13.60 -5.19 3.05
N GLN A 23 -13.30 -5.11 4.35
CA GLN A 23 -12.01 -4.62 4.82
C GLN A 23 -10.94 -5.60 4.32
N ASN A 24 -10.35 -5.29 3.18
CA ASN A 24 -9.29 -6.08 2.58
C ASN A 24 -8.05 -5.84 3.44
N LYS A 25 -7.83 -6.68 4.45
CA LYS A 25 -6.64 -6.60 5.30
C LYS A 25 -5.51 -7.39 4.67
N ALA A 26 -4.35 -6.77 4.55
CA ALA A 26 -3.14 -7.45 4.17
C ALA A 26 -2.77 -8.48 5.26
N GLU A 27 -2.54 -9.72 4.88
CA GLU A 27 -2.17 -10.82 5.79
C GLU A 27 -0.68 -10.72 6.19
N LEU A 28 -0.22 -9.53 6.60
CA LEU A 28 1.19 -9.22 6.83
C LEU A 28 1.65 -9.34 8.28
N LYS A 29 0.74 -9.60 9.23
CA LYS A 29 1.02 -9.45 10.67
C LYS A 29 2.27 -10.19 11.17
N SER A 30 2.57 -11.37 10.63
CA SER A 30 3.77 -12.14 11.02
C SER A 30 5.08 -11.63 10.40
N LEU A 31 5.00 -10.73 9.42
CA LEU A 31 6.16 -10.03 8.84
C LEU A 31 6.43 -8.68 9.53
N LEU A 32 5.51 -8.23 10.38
CA LEU A 32 5.63 -6.98 11.13
C LEU A 32 6.14 -7.23 12.55
N ASN A 33 6.91 -6.27 13.08
CA ASN A 33 7.27 -6.24 14.50
C ASN A 33 6.12 -5.64 15.34
N LYS A 34 6.32 -5.56 16.66
CA LYS A 34 5.35 -5.00 17.61
C LYS A 34 5.00 -3.52 17.39
N ASN A 35 5.79 -2.80 16.60
CA ASN A 35 5.57 -1.40 16.23
C ASN A 35 4.91 -1.30 14.84
N SER A 36 4.39 -2.40 14.29
CA SER A 36 3.84 -2.51 12.94
C SER A 36 4.85 -2.21 11.82
N GLU A 37 6.15 -2.32 12.06
CA GLU A 37 7.18 -2.12 11.03
C GLU A 37 7.55 -3.45 10.38
N PHE A 38 7.82 -3.43 9.07
CA PHE A 38 8.31 -4.62 8.37
C PHE A 38 9.71 -4.99 8.87
N VAL A 39 9.92 -6.27 9.15
CA VAL A 39 11.22 -6.78 9.62
C VAL A 39 12.06 -7.18 8.41
N PHE A 40 13.29 -6.70 8.31
CA PHE A 40 14.27 -7.18 7.32
C PHE A 40 15.48 -7.85 8.02
N PRO A 41 16.22 -8.73 7.32
CA PRO A 41 15.87 -9.30 6.02
C PRO A 41 14.70 -10.30 6.13
N GLN A 42 14.01 -10.54 5.02
CA GLN A 42 13.12 -11.70 4.83
C GLN A 42 13.64 -12.59 3.71
N THR A 43 13.01 -13.75 3.52
CA THR A 43 13.22 -14.59 2.34
C THR A 43 11.97 -14.61 1.49
N ILE A 44 12.17 -14.80 0.18
CA ILE A 44 11.07 -15.00 -0.78
C ILE A 44 10.09 -16.07 -0.31
N ASP A 45 10.60 -17.21 0.17
CA ASP A 45 9.77 -18.35 0.60
C ASP A 45 8.95 -18.01 1.85
N LYS A 46 9.51 -17.25 2.80
CA LYS A 46 8.80 -16.84 4.01
C LYS A 46 7.68 -15.84 3.71
N ILE A 47 7.91 -14.91 2.78
CA ILE A 47 6.87 -13.97 2.33
C ILE A 47 5.75 -14.74 1.63
N ALA A 48 6.08 -15.61 0.67
CA ALA A 48 5.11 -16.44 -0.06
C ALA A 48 4.26 -17.31 0.88
N ALA A 49 4.91 -17.99 1.83
CA ALA A 49 4.23 -18.84 2.82
C ALA A 49 3.30 -18.03 3.73
N THR A 50 3.74 -16.86 4.20
CA THR A 50 2.93 -15.99 5.05
C THR A 50 1.68 -15.48 4.35
N LEU A 51 1.84 -15.04 3.10
CA LEU A 51 0.74 -14.52 2.29
C LEU A 51 -0.14 -15.62 1.71
N ASN A 52 0.29 -16.88 1.80
CA ASN A 52 -0.35 -18.03 1.18
C ASN A 52 -0.57 -17.84 -0.33
N VAL A 53 0.48 -17.44 -1.02
CA VAL A 53 0.50 -17.18 -2.48
C VAL A 53 1.80 -17.69 -3.08
N LYS A 54 1.82 -17.88 -4.41
CA LYS A 54 3.03 -18.25 -5.14
C LYS A 54 3.85 -17.01 -5.46
N THR A 55 5.17 -17.14 -5.44
CA THR A 55 6.08 -16.13 -5.97
C THR A 55 6.03 -16.14 -7.49
N VAL A 56 5.92 -14.94 -8.08
CA VAL A 56 6.13 -14.70 -9.50
C VAL A 56 7.49 -14.05 -9.68
N PHE A 57 8.35 -14.63 -10.51
CA PHE A 57 9.66 -14.07 -10.83
C PHE A 57 9.62 -13.37 -12.18
N TYR A 58 10.27 -12.22 -12.28
CA TYR A 58 10.46 -11.49 -13.54
C TYR A 58 11.77 -10.72 -13.50
N GLU A 59 12.23 -10.32 -14.69
CA GLU A 59 13.36 -9.41 -14.87
C GLU A 59 12.84 -8.12 -15.47
N ASP A 60 13.36 -6.98 -15.02
CA ASP A 60 13.05 -5.69 -15.61
C ASP A 60 13.91 -5.45 -16.87
N ALA A 61 13.76 -4.26 -17.47
CA ALA A 61 14.52 -3.89 -18.66
C ALA A 61 16.04 -3.77 -18.42
N ASN A 62 16.49 -3.71 -17.16
CA ASN A 62 17.89 -3.63 -16.76
C ASN A 62 18.43 -4.99 -16.29
N GLU A 63 17.71 -6.09 -16.56
CA GLU A 63 18.05 -7.45 -16.11
C GLU A 63 18.06 -7.61 -14.57
N GLU A 64 17.48 -6.65 -13.84
CA GLU A 64 17.32 -6.76 -12.41
C GLU A 64 16.20 -7.75 -12.08
N LYS A 65 16.49 -8.68 -11.18
CA LYS A 65 15.60 -9.78 -10.84
C LYS A 65 14.65 -9.39 -9.72
N TYR A 66 13.37 -9.56 -9.99
CA TYR A 66 12.30 -9.24 -9.07
C TYR A 66 11.45 -10.45 -8.72
N ALA A 67 11.00 -10.47 -7.47
CA ALA A 67 10.00 -11.38 -6.96
C ALA A 67 8.74 -10.58 -6.64
N LYS A 68 7.59 -11.14 -6.98
CA LYS A 68 6.28 -10.53 -6.78
C LYS A 68 5.27 -11.49 -6.14
N TRP A 69 4.41 -10.93 -5.30
CA TRP A 69 3.29 -11.61 -4.65
C TRP A 69 2.02 -10.75 -4.74
N ILE A 70 0.92 -11.32 -5.25
CA ILE A 70 -0.40 -10.69 -5.21
C ILE A 70 -1.20 -11.35 -4.10
N THR A 71 -1.51 -10.60 -3.04
CA THR A 71 -2.31 -11.12 -1.92
C THR A 71 -3.75 -11.40 -2.33
N LYS A 72 -4.49 -12.15 -1.50
CA LYS A 72 -5.94 -12.32 -1.64
C LYS A 72 -6.71 -10.99 -1.53
N SER A 73 -6.15 -10.00 -0.84
CA SER A 73 -6.70 -8.64 -0.77
C SER A 73 -6.49 -7.82 -2.05
N GLY A 74 -5.73 -8.34 -3.01
CA GLY A 74 -5.39 -7.65 -4.26
C GLY A 74 -4.25 -6.65 -4.12
N LEU A 75 -3.53 -6.66 -2.98
CA LEU A 75 -2.30 -5.91 -2.77
C LEU A 75 -1.16 -6.60 -3.52
N GLU A 76 -0.38 -5.82 -4.25
CA GLU A 76 0.86 -6.29 -4.84
C GLU A 76 2.01 -5.95 -3.89
N LEU A 77 2.86 -6.94 -3.67
CA LEU A 77 4.17 -6.79 -3.04
C LEU A 77 5.21 -7.20 -4.05
N TYR A 78 6.28 -6.42 -4.16
CA TYR A 78 7.41 -6.79 -4.99
C TYR A 78 8.73 -6.28 -4.39
N SER A 79 9.81 -6.95 -4.76
CA SER A 79 11.17 -6.59 -4.35
C SER A 79 12.17 -7.19 -5.32
N ASN A 80 13.31 -6.53 -5.50
CA ASN A 80 14.50 -7.24 -5.96
C ASN A 80 14.94 -8.25 -4.90
N TYR A 81 15.85 -9.16 -5.24
CA TYR A 81 16.36 -10.12 -4.26
C TYR A 81 17.82 -10.47 -4.50
N GLY A 82 18.53 -10.72 -3.40
CA GLY A 82 19.93 -11.14 -3.44
C GLY A 82 20.12 -12.53 -4.04
N ALA A 83 21.37 -12.91 -4.32
CA ALA A 83 21.70 -14.25 -4.84
C ALA A 83 21.22 -15.39 -3.91
N ASP A 84 21.09 -15.12 -2.62
CA ASP A 84 20.59 -16.02 -1.58
C ASP A 84 19.05 -15.95 -1.39
N LYS A 85 18.33 -15.26 -2.29
CA LYS A 85 16.89 -14.96 -2.21
C LYS A 85 16.50 -14.14 -0.97
N SER A 86 17.45 -13.43 -0.36
CA SER A 86 17.16 -12.45 0.68
C SER A 86 16.46 -11.23 0.08
N VAL A 87 15.52 -10.70 0.86
CA VAL A 87 14.72 -9.51 0.56
C VAL A 87 15.09 -8.48 1.62
N ASN A 88 15.68 -7.36 1.17
CA ASN A 88 16.17 -6.26 2.01
C ASN A 88 15.43 -4.94 1.74
N GLU A 89 14.58 -4.93 0.75
CA GLU A 89 13.63 -3.88 0.49
C GLU A 89 12.27 -4.49 0.16
N LEU A 90 11.22 -3.68 0.13
CA LEU A 90 9.90 -4.15 -0.20
C LEU A 90 9.02 -3.00 -0.62
N PHE A 91 8.31 -3.20 -1.71
CA PHE A 91 7.39 -2.22 -2.27
C PHE A 91 5.96 -2.77 -2.21
N PHE A 92 5.02 -1.88 -1.96
CA PHE A 92 3.60 -2.16 -1.84
C PHE A 92 2.82 -1.21 -2.73
N ASP A 93 2.02 -1.76 -3.62
CA ASP A 93 1.12 -1.02 -4.48
C ASP A 93 -0.15 -1.83 -4.78
N ILE A 94 -1.01 -1.24 -5.59
CA ILE A 94 -2.16 -1.94 -6.14
C ILE A 94 -1.95 -1.98 -7.65
N PRO A 95 -2.07 -3.15 -8.29
CA PRO A 95 -1.97 -3.26 -9.74
C PRO A 95 -2.89 -2.24 -10.43
N GLU A 96 -2.40 -1.69 -11.54
CA GLU A 96 -3.18 -0.75 -12.36
C GLU A 96 -4.58 -1.30 -12.65
N ASP A 97 -5.56 -0.40 -12.78
CA ASP A 97 -6.99 -0.68 -12.99
C ASP A 97 -7.81 -1.15 -11.77
N LYS A 98 -7.20 -1.39 -10.61
CA LYS A 98 -7.94 -1.81 -9.41
C LYS A 98 -8.17 -0.68 -8.41
N PHE A 99 -9.43 -0.36 -8.14
CA PHE A 99 -9.81 0.55 -7.05
C PHE A 99 -10.11 -0.25 -5.77
N LEU A 100 -9.07 -0.59 -5.01
CA LEU A 100 -9.19 -1.35 -3.75
C LEU A 100 -8.65 -0.53 -2.58
N VAL A 101 -9.34 -0.56 -1.44
CA VAL A 101 -8.77 -0.08 -0.18
C VAL A 101 -8.17 -1.28 0.54
N VAL A 102 -6.87 -1.25 0.83
CA VAL A 102 -6.19 -2.32 1.56
C VAL A 102 -5.63 -1.78 2.87
N GLU A 103 -6.04 -2.37 3.98
CA GLU A 103 -5.61 -2.01 5.35
C GLU A 103 -4.58 -3.01 5.90
N GLY A 104 -4.00 -2.72 7.06
CA GLY A 104 -3.05 -3.62 7.74
C GLY A 104 -1.65 -3.62 7.13
N LEU A 105 -1.29 -2.52 6.48
CA LEU A 105 0.05 -2.29 5.94
C LEU A 105 1.01 -1.84 7.05
N PRO A 106 2.33 -1.82 6.79
CA PRO A 106 3.30 -1.29 7.73
C PRO A 106 2.89 0.08 8.29
N PHE A 107 3.17 0.30 9.57
CA PHE A 107 2.79 1.49 10.35
C PHE A 107 1.26 1.67 10.47
N ASP A 108 0.48 0.61 10.28
CA ASP A 108 -0.99 0.66 10.24
C ASP A 108 -1.53 1.60 9.16
N LEU A 109 -0.83 1.67 8.02
CA LEU A 109 -1.26 2.42 6.85
C LEU A 109 -2.31 1.64 6.04
N ALA A 110 -2.99 2.36 5.14
CA ALA A 110 -3.92 1.78 4.20
C ALA A 110 -3.82 2.47 2.83
N ILE A 111 -3.56 1.69 1.77
CA ILE A 111 -3.57 2.20 0.39
C ILE A 111 -5.01 2.59 0.01
N ASN A 112 -5.14 3.66 -0.78
CA ASN A 112 -6.38 4.30 -1.20
C ASN A 112 -7.25 4.85 -0.06
N LYS A 113 -6.70 4.96 1.15
CA LYS A 113 -7.41 5.49 2.33
C LYS A 113 -6.58 6.48 3.15
N THR A 114 -5.33 6.14 3.49
CA THR A 114 -4.49 7.02 4.29
C THR A 114 -4.17 8.30 3.54
N THR A 115 -4.40 9.43 4.20
CA THR A 115 -4.12 10.77 3.65
C THR A 115 -2.72 11.26 4.00
N VAL A 116 -2.22 12.24 3.24
CA VAL A 116 -0.97 12.96 3.57
C VAL A 116 -0.98 13.51 5.00
N LYS A 117 -2.12 14.06 5.46
CA LYS A 117 -2.27 14.65 6.80
C LYS A 117 -2.13 13.57 7.89
N GLU A 118 -2.80 12.44 7.72
CA GLU A 118 -2.73 11.32 8.66
C GLU A 118 -1.31 10.74 8.72
N ALA A 119 -0.65 10.58 7.57
CA ALA A 119 0.73 10.13 7.51
C ALA A 119 1.69 11.09 8.23
N LEU A 120 1.61 12.40 7.96
CA LEU A 120 2.44 13.39 8.66
C LEU A 120 2.23 13.39 10.18
N SER A 121 0.98 13.21 10.64
CA SER A 121 0.69 13.07 12.06
C SER A 121 1.32 11.80 12.65
N LYS A 122 1.17 10.68 11.96
CA LYS A 122 1.71 9.37 12.36
C LYS A 122 3.24 9.37 12.43
N PHE A 123 3.90 10.02 11.48
CA PHE A 123 5.37 10.12 11.43
C PHE A 123 5.91 11.42 12.05
N SER A 124 5.15 12.12 12.88
CA SER A 124 5.52 13.42 13.47
C SER A 124 6.82 13.40 14.30
N ARG A 125 7.23 12.22 14.80
CA ARG A 125 8.49 12.03 15.54
C ARG A 125 9.71 11.78 14.63
N HIS A 126 9.49 11.65 13.32
CA HIS A 126 10.54 11.44 12.34
C HIS A 126 10.83 12.73 11.57
N ASN A 127 12.04 12.85 11.05
CA ASN A 127 12.38 13.95 10.14
C ASN A 127 11.80 13.64 8.74
N VAL A 128 10.57 14.06 8.51
CA VAL A 128 9.84 13.81 7.26
C VAL A 128 10.21 14.84 6.20
N LYS A 129 10.81 14.39 5.10
CA LYS A 129 10.94 15.18 3.88
C LYS A 129 9.65 15.08 3.08
N LYS A 130 9.07 16.22 2.70
CA LYS A 130 7.86 16.31 1.88
C LYS A 130 8.18 17.00 0.56
N GLU A 131 7.86 16.35 -0.54
CA GLU A 131 8.14 16.82 -1.90
C GLU A 131 6.90 16.69 -2.78
N LYS A 132 6.72 17.61 -3.73
CA LYS A 132 5.66 17.51 -4.73
C LYS A 132 6.15 16.65 -5.88
N LEU A 133 5.29 15.75 -6.35
CA LEU A 133 5.59 14.91 -7.50
C LEU A 133 5.40 15.69 -8.80
N ASP A 134 6.35 15.54 -9.71
CA ASP A 134 6.37 16.20 -11.01
C ASP A 134 5.37 15.57 -12.00
N ALA A 135 5.25 16.17 -13.18
CA ALA A 135 4.32 15.72 -14.21
C ALA A 135 4.69 14.36 -14.83
N GLY A 136 5.96 13.93 -14.73
CA GLY A 136 6.46 12.68 -15.31
C GLY A 136 6.39 11.47 -14.36
N SER A 137 6.16 11.70 -13.06
CA SER A 137 6.03 10.63 -12.07
C SER A 137 4.79 9.75 -12.27
N SER A 138 4.76 8.58 -11.62
CA SER A 138 3.59 7.70 -11.58
C SER A 138 2.35 8.34 -10.93
N PHE A 139 2.52 9.41 -10.16
CA PHE A 139 1.41 10.13 -9.51
C PHE A 139 1.54 11.65 -9.68
N PRO A 140 1.32 12.17 -10.91
CA PRO A 140 1.53 13.58 -11.22
C PRO A 140 0.77 14.54 -10.31
N GLY A 141 1.47 15.56 -9.80
CA GLY A 141 0.90 16.56 -8.88
C GLY A 141 0.60 16.02 -7.48
N GLY A 142 0.94 14.76 -7.21
CA GLY A 142 0.86 14.12 -5.91
C GLY A 142 1.94 14.57 -4.93
N THR A 143 2.09 13.83 -3.85
CA THR A 143 3.06 14.11 -2.78
C THR A 143 3.94 12.89 -2.52
N ARG A 144 5.25 13.10 -2.36
CA ARG A 144 6.19 12.13 -1.82
C ARG A 144 6.53 12.50 -0.39
N LEU A 145 6.43 11.54 0.52
CA LEU A 145 7.01 11.64 1.86
C LEU A 145 8.15 10.63 1.98
N THR A 146 9.30 11.07 2.48
CA THR A 146 10.45 10.20 2.76
C THR A 146 10.91 10.44 4.19
N MET A 147 11.12 9.36 4.93
CA MET A 147 11.62 9.42 6.31
C MET A 147 12.46 8.19 6.65
N LYS A 148 13.33 8.32 7.65
CA LYS A 148 13.97 7.17 8.29
C LYS A 148 13.07 6.61 9.39
N THR A 149 12.74 5.32 9.29
CA THR A 149 11.91 4.56 10.23
C THR A 149 12.70 3.35 10.71
N GLY A 150 13.17 3.40 11.96
CA GLY A 150 14.09 2.40 12.49
C GLY A 150 15.41 2.37 11.69
N THR A 151 15.73 1.21 11.13
CA THR A 151 16.94 0.98 10.32
C THR A 151 16.73 1.17 8.82
N HIS A 152 15.52 1.50 8.38
CA HIS A 152 15.15 1.59 6.96
C HIS A 152 14.66 2.99 6.61
N PHE A 153 14.63 3.28 5.31
CA PHE A 153 13.93 4.43 4.75
C PHE A 153 12.54 3.99 4.31
N THR A 154 11.54 4.80 4.67
CA THR A 154 10.17 4.67 4.19
C THR A 154 9.90 5.77 3.18
N THR A 155 9.41 5.40 2.01
CA THR A 155 8.90 6.29 0.98
C THR A 155 7.41 6.05 0.81
N LEU A 156 6.62 7.11 0.87
CA LEU A 156 5.17 7.08 0.65
C LEU A 156 4.84 7.96 -0.54
N LEU A 157 4.13 7.44 -1.53
CA LEU A 157 3.62 8.25 -2.65
C LEU A 157 2.10 8.37 -2.54
N PHE A 158 1.64 9.61 -2.68
CA PHE A 158 0.23 9.97 -2.64
C PHE A 158 -0.16 10.56 -3.98
N ASP A 159 -1.38 10.28 -4.44
CA ASP A 159 -1.92 10.91 -5.65
C ASP A 159 -2.30 12.39 -5.44
N SER A 160 -2.76 13.04 -6.50
CA SER A 160 -3.23 14.44 -6.46
C SER A 160 -4.46 14.64 -5.55
N LYS A 161 -5.14 13.57 -5.16
CA LYS A 161 -6.24 13.57 -4.17
C LYS A 161 -5.72 13.36 -2.74
N ASN A 162 -4.40 13.33 -2.55
CA ASN A 162 -3.70 13.10 -1.29
C ASN A 162 -3.94 11.71 -0.67
N LEU A 163 -4.28 10.70 -1.47
CA LEU A 163 -4.47 9.32 -1.01
C LEU A 163 -3.22 8.50 -1.27
N LEU A 164 -2.80 7.71 -0.26
CA LEU A 164 -1.65 6.82 -0.34
C LEU A 164 -1.84 5.79 -1.46
N LYS A 165 -0.85 5.67 -2.35
CA LYS A 165 -0.85 4.70 -3.45
C LYS A 165 0.29 3.70 -3.36
N PHE A 166 1.37 4.09 -2.72
CA PHE A 166 2.62 3.34 -2.72
C PHE A 166 3.32 3.44 -1.37
N ILE A 167 3.89 2.32 -0.93
CA ILE A 167 4.85 2.27 0.19
C ILE A 167 6.11 1.60 -0.33
N GLY A 168 7.26 2.23 -0.14
CA GLY A 168 8.57 1.62 -0.35
C GLY A 168 9.34 1.59 0.95
N LEU A 169 9.89 0.43 1.29
CA LEU A 169 10.76 0.24 2.46
C LEU A 169 12.12 -0.22 1.96
N THR A 170 13.16 0.61 2.13
CA THR A 170 14.48 0.36 1.54
C THR A 170 15.59 0.54 2.58
N THR A 171 16.72 -0.11 2.40
CA THR A 171 17.90 0.05 3.29
C THR A 171 18.72 1.30 2.97
N SER A 172 18.60 1.82 1.74
CA SER A 172 19.22 3.06 1.27
C SER A 172 18.17 4.02 0.71
N ILE A 173 18.46 5.32 0.68
CA ILE A 173 17.63 6.28 -0.05
C ILE A 173 17.85 6.03 -1.54
N ILE A 174 16.79 5.69 -2.25
CA ILE A 174 16.79 5.73 -3.72
C ILE A 174 16.79 7.19 -4.12
N ASP A 175 17.93 7.71 -4.55
CA ASP A 175 18.02 9.05 -5.12
C ASP A 175 17.34 9.05 -6.49
N PRO A 176 16.29 9.85 -6.72
CA PRO A 176 15.67 9.96 -8.04
C PRO A 176 16.63 10.43 -9.16
N ALA A 177 17.81 10.95 -8.82
CA ALA A 177 18.87 11.30 -9.78
C ALA A 177 19.82 10.14 -10.12
N ALA A 178 19.62 8.93 -9.56
CA ALA A 178 20.48 7.78 -9.79
C ALA A 178 20.17 6.97 -11.07
N ASN A 179 19.12 7.34 -11.82
CA ASN A 179 18.74 6.72 -13.09
C ASN A 179 18.72 7.74 -14.24
#